data_AF-A0A6P8HNI0-F1
#
_entry.id   AF-A0A6P8HNI0-F1
#
_cell.length_a   1.000
_cell.length_b   1.000
_cell.length_c   1.000
_cell.angle_alpha   90.00
_cell.angle_beta   90.00
_cell.angle_gamma   90.00
#
_symmetry.space_group_name_H-M   'P 1'
#
loop_
_entity.id
_entity.type
_entity.pdbx_description
1 polymer ?
#
loop_
_entity_poly.entity_id
_entity_poly.type
_entity_poly.pdbx_seq_one_letter_code
_entity_poly.pdbx_strand_id
1 'polypeptide(L)'
;MLILNITKFKFKFLINKKYPLLSTGWNCLHSLANIILAYCLLHQGGPTLTTVVCSFILNLGYLHVAYYCRSLDEFMLDWSVPHCILCLRLIGIAWDYYDGNNFNNNKISEDMKATRISTPPTLFEMTGFCYFFGGVLVGPQ
;
A
#
# COMPACT_ATOMS: atom_id res chain seq x y z
N MET A 1 -39.54 13.36 0.26
CA MET A 1 -38.59 14.38 0.76
C MET A 1 -37.24 13.81 1.24
N LEU A 2 -37.17 12.53 1.67
CA LEU A 2 -35.90 11.87 2.09
C LEU A 2 -34.96 11.48 0.93
N ILE A 3 -35.48 11.10 -0.24
CA ILE A 3 -34.66 10.60 -1.36
C ILE A 3 -33.86 11.72 -2.06
N LEU A 4 -34.41 12.93 -2.14
CA LEU A 4 -33.74 14.12 -2.69
C LEU A 4 -32.61 14.64 -1.79
N ASN A 5 -32.66 14.35 -0.48
CA ASN A 5 -31.64 14.80 0.47
C ASN A 5 -30.40 13.89 0.42
N ILE A 6 -30.57 12.60 0.15
CA ILE A 6 -29.47 11.64 0.01
C ILE A 6 -28.70 11.86 -1.30
N THR A 7 -29.39 12.21 -2.40
CA THR A 7 -28.73 12.57 -3.67
C THR A 7 -28.00 13.90 -3.57
N LYS A 8 -28.57 14.92 -2.91
CA LYS A 8 -27.85 16.17 -2.62
C LYS A 8 -26.67 15.98 -1.68
N PHE A 9 -26.73 15.03 -0.73
CA PHE A 9 -25.61 14.74 0.17
C PHE A 9 -24.47 14.00 -0.57
N LYS A 10 -24.78 13.01 -1.42
CA LYS A 10 -23.79 12.35 -2.29
C LYS A 10 -23.19 13.30 -3.34
N PHE A 11 -24.00 14.18 -3.93
CA PHE A 11 -23.56 15.09 -4.98
C PHE A 11 -22.84 16.35 -4.44
N LYS A 12 -23.17 16.81 -3.23
CA LYS A 12 -22.45 17.90 -2.55
C LYS A 12 -21.13 17.42 -1.93
N PHE A 13 -21.01 16.14 -1.59
CA PHE A 13 -19.72 15.52 -1.29
C PHE A 13 -18.81 15.45 -2.53
N LEU A 14 -19.39 15.23 -3.72
CA LEU A 14 -18.65 15.17 -4.98
C LEU A 14 -18.23 16.53 -5.57
N ILE A 15 -18.86 17.65 -5.16
CA ILE A 15 -18.64 18.97 -5.79
C ILE A 15 -17.98 19.99 -4.85
N ASN A 16 -17.95 19.75 -3.53
CA ASN A 16 -17.53 20.76 -2.56
C ASN A 16 -16.52 20.28 -1.51
N LYS A 17 -15.52 19.52 -1.95
CA LYS A 17 -14.24 19.53 -1.28
C LYS A 17 -13.16 19.50 -2.34
N LYS A 18 -12.92 20.66 -2.96
CA LYS A 18 -11.62 21.16 -3.46
C LYS A 18 -10.54 20.09 -3.34
N TYR A 19 -10.60 19.09 -4.22
CA TYR A 19 -9.81 17.89 -4.01
C TYR A 19 -8.38 18.27 -4.38
N PRO A 20 -7.41 18.18 -3.46
CA PRO A 20 -6.05 17.92 -3.87
C PRO A 20 -5.99 16.46 -4.35
N LEU A 21 -6.80 16.06 -5.33
CA LEU A 21 -6.70 14.71 -5.90
C LEU A 21 -5.31 14.51 -6.54
N LEU A 22 -4.58 15.61 -6.77
CA LEU A 22 -3.18 15.70 -7.19
C LEU A 22 -2.46 16.93 -6.61
N SER A 23 -2.73 17.38 -5.37
CA SER A 23 -1.89 18.47 -4.82
C SER A 23 -0.53 17.94 -4.40
N THR A 24 0.46 18.45 -5.12
CA THR A 24 1.90 18.43 -4.83
C THR A 24 2.58 17.10 -5.18
N GLY A 25 3.32 17.09 -6.30
CA GLY A 25 4.19 15.97 -6.70
C GLY A 25 5.11 15.45 -5.58
N TRP A 26 5.37 16.27 -4.55
CA TRP A 26 6.09 15.90 -3.33
C TRP A 26 5.48 14.72 -2.56
N ASN A 27 4.15 14.66 -2.42
CA ASN A 27 3.49 13.55 -1.75
C ASN A 27 3.59 12.25 -2.56
N CYS A 28 3.53 12.37 -3.89
CA CYS A 28 3.74 11.26 -4.80
C CYS A 28 5.19 10.74 -4.75
N LEU A 29 6.17 11.66 -4.61
CA LEU A 29 7.58 11.31 -4.43
C LEU A 29 7.82 10.47 -3.16
N HIS A 30 7.18 10.80 -2.03
CA HIS A 30 7.29 9.99 -0.81
C HIS A 30 6.75 8.56 -1.00
N SER A 31 5.62 8.40 -1.69
CA SER A 31 5.08 7.07 -2.00
C SER A 31 5.95 6.29 -2.98
N LEU A 32 6.47 6.93 -4.04
CA LEU A 32 7.36 6.31 -5.02
C LEU A 32 8.68 5.90 -4.39
N ALA A 33 9.27 6.74 -3.55
CA ALA A 33 10.49 6.44 -2.81
C ALA A 33 10.31 5.19 -1.93
N ASN A 34 9.16 5.05 -1.24
CA ASN A 34 8.89 3.87 -0.41
C ASN A 34 8.73 2.59 -1.26
N ILE A 35 8.10 2.68 -2.44
CA ILE A 35 7.99 1.54 -3.38
C ILE A 35 9.37 1.13 -3.89
N ILE A 36 10.23 2.08 -4.28
CA ILE A 36 11.59 1.80 -4.73
C ILE A 36 12.42 1.15 -3.61
N LEU A 37 12.28 1.64 -2.38
CA LEU A 37 12.99 1.11 -1.23
C LEU A 37 12.55 -0.33 -0.91
N ALA A 38 11.25 -0.62 -0.96
CA ALA A 38 10.71 -1.96 -0.83
C ALA A 38 11.16 -2.89 -1.97
N TYR A 39 11.20 -2.39 -3.21
CA TYR A 39 11.73 -3.14 -4.36
C TYR A 39 13.20 -3.52 -4.16
N CYS A 40 14.04 -2.57 -3.73
CA CYS A 40 15.45 -2.82 -3.43
C CYS A 40 15.61 -3.87 -2.31
N LEU A 41 14.81 -3.80 -1.25
CA LEU A 41 14.83 -4.80 -0.17
C LEU A 41 14.45 -6.20 -0.65
N LEU A 42 13.39 -6.33 -1.45
CA LEU A 42 12.95 -7.63 -1.98
C LEU A 42 13.98 -8.23 -2.94
N HIS A 43 14.59 -7.40 -3.80
CA HIS A 43 15.58 -7.86 -4.76
C HIS A 43 16.92 -8.22 -4.11
N GLN A 44 17.36 -7.49 -3.08
CA GLN A 44 18.62 -7.75 -2.38
C GLN A 44 18.49 -8.84 -1.32
N GLY A 45 17.36 -8.90 -0.60
CA GLY A 45 17.17 -9.80 0.53
C GLY A 45 16.61 -11.18 0.16
N GLY A 46 16.03 -11.32 -1.04
CA GLY A 46 15.44 -12.58 -1.48
C GLY A 46 14.28 -13.07 -0.59
N PRO A 47 13.81 -14.31 -0.79
CA PRO A 47 12.64 -14.88 -0.13
C PRO A 47 13.00 -15.40 1.27
N THR A 48 13.49 -14.51 2.14
CA THR A 48 13.90 -14.85 3.50
C THR A 48 13.01 -14.18 4.53
N LEU A 49 12.87 -14.79 5.71
CA LEU A 49 12.12 -14.21 6.82
C LEU A 49 12.70 -12.86 7.24
N THR A 50 14.02 -12.71 7.14
CA THR A 50 14.74 -11.47 7.40
C THR A 50 14.24 -10.34 6.50
N THR A 51 14.05 -10.58 5.20
CA THR A 51 13.51 -9.58 4.27
C THR A 51 12.09 -9.14 4.65
N VAL A 52 11.25 -10.08 5.12
CA VAL A 52 9.89 -9.79 5.58
C VAL A 52 9.91 -8.89 6.83
N VAL A 53 10.72 -9.25 7.83
CA VAL A 53 10.86 -8.47 9.06
C VAL A 53 11.45 -7.08 8.76
N CYS A 54 12.46 -6.99 7.90
CA CYS A 54 13.02 -5.71 7.45
C CYS A 54 11.96 -4.85 6.74
N SER A 55 11.17 -5.45 5.84
CA SER A 55 10.09 -4.75 5.14
C SER A 55 9.01 -4.26 6.10
N PHE A 56 8.68 -5.05 7.13
CA PHE A 56 7.75 -4.66 8.18
C PHE A 56 8.27 -3.47 8.99
N ILE A 57 9.50 -3.56 9.51
CA ILE A 57 10.12 -2.48 10.30
C ILE A 57 10.22 -1.20 9.47
N LEU A 58 10.58 -1.30 8.20
CA LEU A 58 10.69 -0.16 7.31
C LEU A 58 9.35 0.54 7.09
N ASN A 59 8.33 -0.21 6.69
CA ASN A 59 7.01 0.35 6.40
C ASN A 59 6.29 0.85 7.66
N LEU A 60 6.41 0.13 8.78
CA LEU A 60 5.85 0.53 10.07
C LEU A 60 6.60 1.73 10.65
N GLY A 61 7.93 1.75 10.57
CA GLY A 61 8.77 2.85 11.02
C GLY A 61 8.51 4.14 10.23
N TYR A 62 8.39 4.02 8.90
CA TYR A 62 8.02 5.14 8.03
C TYR A 62 6.65 5.71 8.41
N LEU A 63 5.68 4.83 8.65
CA LEU A 63 4.35 5.24 9.10
C LEU A 63 4.40 5.93 10.46
N HIS A 64 5.19 5.41 11.41
CA HIS A 64 5.34 5.98 12.75
C HIS A 64 5.94 7.39 12.71
N VAL A 65 6.98 7.60 11.90
CA VAL A 65 7.57 8.93 11.66
C VAL A 65 6.56 9.87 11.01
N ALA A 66 5.79 9.39 10.02
CA ALA A 66 4.76 10.18 9.38
C ALA A 66 3.66 10.63 10.36
N TYR A 67 3.24 9.77 11.28
CA TYR A 67 2.29 10.13 12.34
C TYR A 67 2.89 11.09 13.37
N TYR A 68 4.16 10.91 13.73
CA TYR A 68 4.86 11.81 14.63
C TYR A 68 4.96 13.22 14.05
N CYS A 69 5.40 13.36 12.80
CA CYS A 69 5.42 14.65 12.11
C CYS A 69 4.02 15.26 12.00
N ARG A 70 2.98 14.46 11.80
CA ARG A 70 1.59 14.94 11.76
C ARG A 70 1.06 15.42 13.10
N SER A 71 1.58 14.92 14.22
CA SER A 71 1.17 15.40 15.54
C SER A 71 1.60 16.84 15.83
N LEU A 72 2.57 17.36 15.07
CA LEU A 72 3.08 18.73 15.19
C LEU A 72 2.28 19.75 14.34
N ASP A 73 1.63 19.28 13.27
CA ASP A 73 0.81 20.09 12.35
C ASP A 73 -0.66 19.66 12.44
N GLU A 74 -1.47 20.34 13.27
CA GLU A 74 -2.84 19.93 13.62
C GLU A 74 -3.87 19.94 12.46
N PHE A 75 -3.51 20.42 11.28
CA PHE A 75 -4.42 20.47 10.14
C PHE A 75 -3.71 19.97 8.88
N MET A 76 -4.06 18.75 8.46
CA MET A 76 -4.62 18.44 7.14
C MET A 76 -4.49 16.93 6.84
N LEU A 77 -5.58 16.33 6.37
CA LEU A 77 -5.70 14.91 6.03
C LEU A 77 -5.14 14.67 4.61
N ASP A 78 -3.85 14.90 4.38
CA ASP A 78 -3.40 15.15 2.99
C ASP A 78 -2.52 14.07 2.35
N TRP A 79 -1.90 13.14 3.09
CA TRP A 79 -1.07 12.08 2.46
C TRP A 79 -0.83 10.81 3.29
N SER A 80 -0.91 10.87 4.62
CA SER A 80 -0.61 9.70 5.47
C SER A 80 -1.61 8.56 5.32
N VAL A 81 -2.85 8.86 4.89
CA VAL A 81 -3.93 7.87 4.73
C VAL A 81 -3.67 6.94 3.53
N PRO A 82 -3.45 7.44 2.29
CA PRO A 82 -3.06 6.56 1.18
C PRO A 82 -1.68 5.91 1.42
N HIS A 83 -0.78 6.59 2.14
CA HIS A 83 0.52 6.03 2.49
C HIS A 83 0.41 4.82 3.43
N CYS A 84 -0.52 4.82 4.38
CA CYS A 84 -0.79 3.67 5.24
C CYS A 84 -1.23 2.45 4.43
N ILE A 85 -2.18 2.62 3.49
CA ILE A 85 -2.67 1.55 2.63
C ILE A 85 -1.53 1.01 1.74
N LEU A 86 -0.69 1.91 1.23
CA LEU A 86 0.50 1.54 0.46
C LEU A 86 1.47 0.67 1.28
N CYS A 87 1.79 1.06 2.51
CA CYS A 87 2.65 0.30 3.41
C CYS A 87 2.10 -1.12 3.66
N LEU A 88 0.79 -1.25 3.90
CA LEU A 88 0.16 -2.55 4.12
C LEU A 88 0.27 -3.45 2.87
N ARG A 89 0.12 -2.89 1.67
CA ARG A 89 0.28 -3.64 0.41
C ARG A 89 1.72 -4.09 0.19
N LEU A 90 2.70 -3.25 0.49
CA LEU A 90 4.11 -3.60 0.37
C LEU A 90 4.52 -4.71 1.34
N ILE A 91 3.99 -4.68 2.58
CA ILE A 91 4.18 -5.77 3.56
C ILE A 91 3.52 -7.06 3.06
N GLY A 92 2.30 -6.97 2.49
CA GLY A 92 1.61 -8.12 1.90
C GLY A 92 2.43 -8.80 0.80
N ILE A 93 2.97 -8.02 -0.15
CA ILE A 93 3.84 -8.54 -1.22
C ILE A 93 5.06 -9.27 -0.64
N ALA A 94 5.67 -8.73 0.43
CA ALA A 94 6.83 -9.38 1.05
C ALA A 94 6.47 -10.75 1.66
N TRP A 95 5.30 -10.85 2.29
CA TRP A 95 4.77 -12.11 2.79
C TRP A 95 4.41 -13.09 1.66
N ASP A 96 3.72 -12.62 0.62
CA ASP A 96 3.36 -13.45 -0.54
C ASP A 96 4.59 -14.01 -1.25
N TYR A 97 5.66 -13.21 -1.35
CA TYR A 97 6.94 -13.63 -1.92
C TYR A 97 7.69 -14.64 -1.03
N TYR A 98 7.62 -14.47 0.29
CA TYR A 98 8.21 -15.41 1.24
C TYR A 98 7.47 -16.75 1.26
N ASP A 99 6.14 -16.73 1.30
CA ASP A 99 5.30 -17.94 1.32
C ASP A 99 5.33 -18.68 -0.02
N GLY A 100 5.40 -17.95 -1.15
CA GLY A 100 5.51 -18.53 -2.49
C GLY A 100 6.81 -19.31 -2.74
N ASN A 101 7.86 -19.07 -1.94
CA ASN A 101 9.16 -19.72 -2.05
C ASN A 101 9.52 -20.64 -0.86
N ASN A 102 8.65 -20.74 0.15
CA ASN A 102 8.88 -21.64 1.27
C ASN A 102 8.68 -23.10 0.89
N PHE A 103 9.66 -23.93 1.27
CA PHE A 103 9.96 -25.23 0.66
C PHE A 103 8.94 -26.36 0.95
N ASN A 104 7.92 -26.12 1.78
CA ASN A 104 6.97 -27.16 2.21
C ASN A 104 5.73 -27.23 1.30
N ASN A 105 5.97 -27.30 -0.02
CA ASN A 105 4.97 -27.40 -1.10
C ASN A 105 3.93 -28.54 -0.93
N ASN A 106 4.15 -29.45 0.02
CA ASN A 106 3.31 -30.61 0.29
C ASN A 106 2.11 -30.31 1.21
N LYS A 107 2.06 -29.12 1.84
CA LYS A 107 0.95 -28.70 2.73
C LYS A 107 0.07 -27.57 2.17
N ILE A 108 0.38 -27.10 0.96
CA ILE A 108 -0.25 -25.89 0.39
C ILE A 108 -1.51 -26.30 -0.39
N SER A 109 -2.63 -25.61 -0.14
CA SER A 109 -3.90 -25.77 -0.88
C SER A 109 -3.68 -25.56 -2.38
N GLU A 110 -4.42 -26.27 -3.23
CA GLU A 110 -4.35 -26.13 -4.70
C GLU A 110 -4.52 -24.66 -5.15
N ASP A 111 -5.40 -23.90 -4.48
CA ASP A 111 -5.66 -22.48 -4.76
C ASP A 111 -4.45 -21.58 -4.45
N MET A 112 -3.69 -21.90 -3.39
CA MET A 112 -2.48 -21.18 -3.03
C MET A 112 -1.33 -21.48 -4.00
N LYS A 113 -1.27 -22.70 -4.56
CA LYS A 113 -0.29 -23.04 -5.62
C LYS A 113 -0.55 -22.25 -6.89
N ALA A 114 -1.82 -22.02 -7.25
CA ALA A 114 -2.19 -21.24 -8.45
C ALA A 114 -1.80 -19.75 -8.33
N THR A 115 -1.78 -19.21 -7.11
CA THR A 115 -1.55 -17.78 -6.85
C THR A 115 -0.11 -17.49 -6.38
N ARG A 116 0.78 -18.49 -6.34
CA ARG A 116 2.12 -18.34 -5.75
C ARG A 116 2.99 -17.33 -6.51
N ILE A 117 3.66 -16.45 -5.77
CA ILE A 117 4.67 -15.54 -6.31
C ILE A 117 6.05 -16.20 -6.14
N SER A 118 6.54 -16.84 -7.20
CA SER A 118 7.85 -17.55 -7.17
C SER A 118 9.03 -16.66 -7.56
N THR A 119 8.74 -15.52 -8.21
CA THR A 119 9.75 -14.57 -8.69
C THR A 119 9.44 -13.19 -8.11
N PRO A 120 10.46 -12.39 -7.76
CA PRO A 120 10.21 -11.07 -7.21
C PRO A 120 9.55 -10.20 -8.30
N PRO A 121 8.48 -9.46 -7.97
CA PRO A 121 7.77 -8.63 -8.94
C PRO A 121 8.67 -7.51 -9.44
N THR A 122 8.44 -7.09 -10.69
CA THR A 122 9.14 -5.95 -11.28
C THR A 122 8.68 -4.64 -10.65
N LEU A 123 9.50 -3.58 -10.75
CA LEU A 123 9.15 -2.26 -10.24
C LEU A 123 7.83 -1.73 -10.84
N PHE A 124 7.58 -2.03 -12.12
CA PHE A 124 6.35 -1.64 -12.81
C PHE A 124 5.13 -2.42 -12.31
N GLU A 125 5.28 -3.71 -12.04
CA GLU A 125 4.21 -4.52 -11.44
C GLU A 125 3.90 -4.06 -10.01
N MET A 126 4.92 -3.75 -9.20
CA MET A 126 4.74 -3.23 -7.84
C MET A 126 4.04 -1.87 -7.84
N THR A 127 4.46 -0.94 -8.70
CA THR A 127 3.82 0.37 -8.80
C THR A 127 2.38 0.27 -9.33
N GLY A 128 2.14 -0.55 -10.36
CA GLY A 128 0.80 -0.82 -10.89
C GLY A 128 -0.13 -1.43 -9.83
N PHE A 129 0.36 -2.40 -9.06
CA PHE A 129 -0.39 -3.01 -7.95
C PHE A 129 -0.66 -2.01 -6.82
N CYS A 130 0.26 -1.10 -6.52
CA CYS A 130 0.12 -0.12 -5.45
C CYS A 130 -0.80 1.06 -5.80
N TYR A 131 -0.79 1.51 -7.06
CA TYR A 131 -1.62 2.63 -7.53
C TYR A 131 -2.94 2.20 -8.18
N PHE A 132 -3.28 0.91 -8.15
CA PHE A 132 -4.56 0.43 -8.65
C PHE A 132 -5.72 1.00 -7.83
N PHE A 133 -6.51 1.88 -8.44
CA PHE A 133 -7.57 2.68 -7.80
C PHE A 133 -8.59 1.82 -7.02
N GLY A 134 -8.85 0.59 -7.47
CA GLY A 134 -9.73 -0.35 -6.79
C GLY A 134 -9.22 -0.81 -5.41
N GLY A 135 -7.90 -0.94 -5.24
CA GLY A 135 -7.28 -1.37 -3.98
C GLY A 135 -6.87 -0.23 -3.03
N VAL A 136 -6.94 1.02 -3.50
CA VAL A 136 -6.67 2.22 -2.69
C VAL A 136 -7.95 2.73 -2.00
N LEU A 137 -9.14 2.46 -2.59
CA LEU A 137 -10.43 2.95 -2.10
C LEU A 137 -11.29 1.89 -1.40
N VAL A 138 -11.11 0.62 -1.77
CA VAL A 138 -11.70 -0.53 -1.08
C VAL A 138 -10.49 -1.23 -0.46
N GLY A 139 -10.49 -1.40 0.86
CA GLY A 139 -9.38 -2.05 1.56
C GLY A 139 -9.07 -3.46 1.01
N PRO A 140 -8.00 -4.13 1.48
CA PRO A 140 -7.65 -5.46 1.01
C PRO A 140 -8.87 -6.39 1.07
N GLN A 141 -9.19 -7.03 -0.06
CA GLN A 141 -10.24 -8.04 -0.14
C GLN A 141 -9.80 -9.31 0.57
#